data_AF-A0A1M5APM0-F1
#
_entry.id   AF-A0A1M5APM0-F1
#
_cell.length_a   1.000
_cell.length_b   1.000
_cell.length_c   1.000
_cell.angle_alpha   90.00
_cell.angle_beta   90.00
_cell.angle_gamma   90.00
#
_symmetry.space_group_name_H-M   'P 1'
#
loop_
_entity.id
_entity.type
_entity.pdbx_description
1 polymer ?
#
loop_
_entity_poly.entity_id
_entity_poly.type
_entity_poly.pdbx_seq_one_letter_code
_entity_poly.pdbx_strand_id
1 'polypeptide(L)'
;MERSEIEKSFSLKRLETALYRFGIFPQKDVQGIHENLLKQKYVNKSSWIIAKVLVTENKIEGDWLNLSLDEIDKFFHKRIKSYLHHKYADRMYFPSALIQYIAWKINKQNNGE
;
A
#
# COMPACT_ATOMS: atom_id res chain seq x y z
N MET A 1 -1.25 -19.21 -4.55
CA MET A 1 -2.47 -18.51 -4.10
C MET A 1 -3.50 -18.68 -5.19
N GLU A 2 -4.67 -19.23 -4.87
CA GLU A 2 -5.71 -19.45 -5.87
C GLU A 2 -6.46 -18.14 -6.15
N ARG A 3 -6.97 -17.98 -7.39
CA ARG A 3 -7.73 -16.79 -7.79
C ARG A 3 -8.94 -16.53 -6.89
N SER A 4 -9.60 -17.60 -6.43
CA SER A 4 -10.75 -17.52 -5.52
C SER A 4 -10.39 -16.89 -4.16
N GLU A 5 -9.18 -17.12 -3.65
CA GLU A 5 -8.68 -16.54 -2.40
C GLU A 5 -8.36 -15.05 -2.56
N ILE A 6 -7.84 -14.67 -3.72
CA ILE A 6 -7.55 -13.28 -4.08
C ILE A 6 -8.86 -12.49 -4.15
N GLU A 7 -9.86 -13.03 -4.85
CA GLU A 7 -11.18 -12.40 -4.96
C GLU A 7 -11.85 -12.24 -3.59
N LYS A 8 -11.76 -13.26 -2.71
CA LYS A 8 -12.21 -13.14 -1.30
C LYS A 8 -11.49 -12.03 -0.55
N SER A 9 -10.21 -11.80 -0.83
CA SER A 9 -9.43 -10.73 -0.21
C SER A 9 -9.90 -9.33 -0.59
N PHE A 10 -10.53 -9.20 -1.76
CA PHE A 10 -11.19 -7.99 -2.23
C PHE A 10 -12.72 -8.04 -2.10
N SER A 11 -13.25 -8.83 -1.17
CA SER A 11 -14.68 -8.85 -0.87
C SER A 11 -15.23 -7.48 -0.47
N LEU A 12 -16.51 -7.25 -0.75
CA LEU A 12 -17.24 -6.02 -0.46
C LEU A 12 -16.95 -5.47 0.95
N LYS A 13 -17.13 -6.30 1.97
CA LYS A 13 -16.91 -5.93 3.38
C LYS A 13 -15.47 -5.51 3.67
N ARG A 14 -14.48 -6.17 3.04
CA ARG A 14 -13.06 -5.84 3.22
C ARG A 14 -12.70 -4.52 2.54
N LEU A 15 -13.18 -4.29 1.32
CA LEU A 15 -12.99 -3.04 0.61
C LEU A 15 -13.63 -1.87 1.37
N GLU A 16 -14.87 -2.03 1.82
CA GLU A 16 -15.57 -1.03 2.61
C GLU A 16 -14.81 -0.70 3.91
N THR A 17 -14.40 -1.74 4.66
CA THR A 17 -13.60 -1.57 5.89
C THR A 17 -12.28 -0.84 5.61
N ALA A 18 -11.59 -1.17 4.52
CA ALA A 18 -10.35 -0.52 4.13
C ALA A 18 -10.57 0.97 3.80
N LEU A 19 -11.64 1.29 3.07
CA LEU A 19 -11.98 2.67 2.73
C LEU A 19 -12.30 3.53 3.94
N TYR A 20 -13.04 3.00 4.93
CA TYR A 20 -13.30 3.73 6.18
C TYR A 20 -12.03 4.02 6.97
N ARG A 21 -11.06 3.09 6.97
CA ARG A 21 -9.78 3.28 7.69
C ARG A 21 -8.91 4.40 7.13
N PHE A 22 -9.16 4.85 5.90
CA PHE A 22 -8.47 6.03 5.38
C PHE A 22 -8.94 7.32 6.08
N GLY A 23 -10.19 7.38 6.54
CA GLY A 23 -10.75 8.60 7.14
C GLY A 23 -10.88 9.78 6.16
N ILE A 24 -10.78 9.53 4.85
CA ILE A 24 -10.80 10.55 3.79
C ILE A 24 -12.20 10.74 3.22
N PHE A 25 -12.99 9.66 3.12
CA PHE A 25 -14.26 9.66 2.39
C PHE A 25 -15.45 9.60 3.34
N PRO A 26 -16.50 10.42 3.12
CA PRO A 26 -17.74 10.32 3.88
C PRO A 26 -18.46 9.01 3.54
N GLN A 27 -19.27 8.51 4.47
CA GLN A 27 -19.94 7.20 4.37
C GLN A 27 -20.71 6.99 3.06
N LYS A 28 -21.43 8.02 2.61
CA LYS A 28 -22.18 8.01 1.35
C LYS A 28 -21.31 7.77 0.11
N ASP A 29 -20.05 8.23 0.13
CA ASP A 29 -19.13 8.07 -0.99
C ASP A 29 -18.42 6.71 -0.95
N VAL A 30 -18.18 6.17 0.25
CA VAL A 30 -17.55 4.85 0.42
C VAL A 30 -18.34 3.76 -0.29
N GLN A 31 -19.68 3.84 -0.25
CA GLN A 31 -20.54 2.86 -0.92
C GLN A 31 -20.29 2.82 -2.44
N GLY A 32 -20.35 3.98 -3.09
CA GLY A 32 -20.07 4.07 -4.54
C GLY A 32 -18.63 3.73 -4.91
N ILE A 33 -17.65 4.02 -4.05
CA ILE A 33 -16.24 3.69 -4.32
C ILE A 33 -16.01 2.18 -4.28
N HIS A 34 -16.54 1.46 -3.29
CA HIS A 34 -16.28 0.02 -3.19
C HIS A 34 -16.98 -0.77 -4.30
N GLU A 35 -18.19 -0.39 -4.72
CA GLU A 35 -18.93 -1.08 -5.79
C GLU A 35 -18.18 -0.99 -7.11
N ASN A 36 -17.59 0.18 -7.36
CA ASN A 36 -16.70 0.40 -8.47
C ASN A 36 -15.41 -0.41 -8.33
N LEU A 37 -14.76 -0.40 -7.16
CA LEU A 37 -13.56 -1.21 -6.92
C LEU A 37 -13.80 -2.71 -7.06
N LEU A 38 -15.02 -3.24 -6.92
CA LEU A 38 -15.26 -4.65 -7.22
C LEU A 38 -15.05 -4.98 -8.70
N LYS A 39 -15.35 -4.05 -9.61
CA LYS A 39 -15.38 -4.25 -11.06
C LYS A 39 -14.12 -3.77 -11.78
N GLN A 40 -13.33 -2.92 -11.15
CA GLN A 40 -12.14 -2.30 -11.76
C GLN A 40 -10.97 -2.24 -10.79
N LYS A 41 -9.78 -2.10 -11.37
CA LYS A 41 -8.49 -2.04 -10.64
C LYS A 41 -8.39 -0.82 -9.73
N TYR A 42 -8.94 0.30 -10.18
CA TYR A 42 -8.88 1.57 -9.48
C TYR A 42 -10.13 2.41 -9.76
N VAL A 43 -10.35 3.42 -8.93
CA VAL A 43 -11.44 4.39 -9.02
C VAL A 43 -10.87 5.77 -8.81
N ASN A 44 -11.25 6.70 -9.69
CA ASN A 44 -10.97 8.12 -9.52
C ASN A 44 -12.13 8.76 -8.76
N LYS A 45 -11.86 9.36 -7.61
CA LYS A 45 -12.86 10.10 -6.81
C LYS A 45 -12.28 11.43 -6.40
N SER A 46 -12.84 12.51 -6.93
CA SER A 46 -12.35 13.88 -6.71
C SER A 46 -10.88 14.00 -7.12
N SER A 47 -9.98 14.32 -6.19
CA SER A 47 -8.53 14.42 -6.39
C SER A 47 -7.76 13.13 -6.07
N TRP A 48 -8.46 12.03 -5.75
CA TRP A 48 -7.85 10.79 -5.29
C TRP A 48 -8.00 9.66 -6.29
N ILE A 49 -6.94 8.87 -6.42
CA ILE A 49 -6.95 7.58 -7.12
C ILE A 49 -6.89 6.49 -6.05
N ILE A 50 -7.92 5.67 -5.97
CA ILE A 50 -7.97 4.53 -5.05
C ILE A 50 -7.81 3.26 -5.87
N ALA A 51 -6.84 2.41 -5.51
CA ALA A 51 -6.54 1.19 -6.27
C ALA A 51 -6.51 -0.06 -5.37
N LYS A 52 -6.93 -1.20 -5.92
CA LYS A 52 -6.68 -2.52 -5.34
C LYS A 52 -5.28 -2.97 -5.73
N VAL A 53 -4.46 -3.27 -4.73
CA VAL A 53 -3.09 -3.76 -4.94
C VAL A 53 -2.98 -5.16 -4.38
N LEU A 54 -2.62 -6.11 -5.23
CA LEU A 54 -2.26 -7.47 -4.88
C LEU A 54 -0.74 -7.57 -4.82
N VAL A 55 -0.23 -8.13 -3.72
CA VAL A 55 1.20 -8.37 -3.53
C VAL A 55 1.48 -9.86 -3.67
N THR A 56 2.18 -10.24 -4.73
CA THR A 56 2.54 -11.64 -5.00
C THR A 56 3.88 -11.74 -5.72
N GLU A 57 4.58 -12.86 -5.58
CA GLU A 57 5.85 -13.09 -6.29
C GLU A 57 5.67 -13.14 -7.81
N ASN A 58 4.60 -13.80 -8.26
CA ASN A 58 4.25 -13.91 -9.67
C ASN A 58 3.15 -12.92 -10.03
N LYS A 59 3.16 -12.44 -11.27
CA LYS A 59 2.10 -11.59 -11.80
C LYS A 59 0.84 -12.41 -12.00
N ILE A 60 -0.23 -12.04 -11.28
CA ILE A 60 -1.54 -12.68 -11.42
C ILE A 60 -2.50 -11.67 -12.07
N GLU A 61 -3.08 -12.05 -13.19
CA GLU A 61 -4.06 -11.23 -13.90
C GLU A 61 -5.41 -11.20 -13.17
N GLY A 62 -6.07 -10.04 -13.23
CA GLY A 62 -7.38 -9.80 -12.64
C GLY A 62 -7.64 -8.31 -12.46
N ASP A 63 -8.70 -7.97 -11.76
CA ASP A 63 -9.11 -6.58 -11.52
C ASP A 63 -8.33 -5.94 -10.38
N TRP A 64 -7.02 -6.13 -10.30
CA TRP A 64 -6.12 -5.47 -9.36
C TRP A 64 -4.85 -5.00 -10.05
N LEU A 65 -4.13 -4.09 -9.40
CA LEU A 65 -2.72 -3.85 -9.66
C LEU A 65 -1.91 -4.96 -8.97
N ASN A 66 -0.82 -5.39 -9.59
CA ASN A 66 0.04 -6.41 -9.02
C ASN A 66 1.42 -5.79 -8.73
N LEU A 67 1.94 -6.02 -7.53
CA LEU A 67 3.29 -5.64 -7.13
C LEU A 67 4.03 -6.86 -6.58
N SER A 68 5.29 -6.99 -6.96
CA SER A 68 6.21 -7.95 -6.37
C SER A 68 6.77 -7.45 -5.03
N LEU A 69 7.28 -8.37 -4.22
CA LEU A 69 7.98 -8.02 -2.98
C LEU A 69 9.22 -7.16 -3.24
N ASP A 70 9.94 -7.40 -4.33
CA ASP A 70 11.10 -6.60 -4.74
C ASP A 70 10.70 -5.15 -5.11
N GLU A 71 9.59 -4.95 -5.81
CA GLU A 71 9.08 -3.61 -6.12
C GLU A 71 8.66 -2.85 -4.86
N ILE A 72 8.03 -3.54 -3.91
CA ILE A 72 7.66 -2.97 -2.61
C ILE A 72 8.89 -2.61 -1.80
N ASP A 73 9.89 -3.48 -1.78
CA ASP A 73 11.15 -3.24 -1.08
C ASP A 73 11.86 -2.01 -1.67
N LYS A 74 11.97 -1.93 -3.00
CA LYS A 74 12.50 -0.75 -3.72
C LYS A 74 11.70 0.52 -3.40
N PHE A 75 10.37 0.42 -3.32
CA PHE A 75 9.53 1.54 -2.94
C PHE A 75 9.84 2.03 -1.52
N PHE A 76 9.93 1.13 -0.54
CA PHE A 76 10.28 1.49 0.84
C PHE A 76 11.67 2.12 0.92
N HIS A 77 12.67 1.52 0.25
CA HIS A 77 14.02 2.07 0.18
C HIS A 77 14.01 3.49 -0.38
N LYS A 78 13.34 3.72 -1.51
CA LYS A 78 13.22 5.05 -2.13
C LYS A 78 12.52 6.03 -1.19
N ARG A 79 11.44 5.60 -0.53
CA ARG A 79 10.66 6.46 0.36
C ARG A 79 11.46 6.85 1.60
N ILE A 80 12.08 5.90 2.28
CA ILE A 80 12.95 6.15 3.44
C ILE A 80 14.10 7.09 3.04
N LYS A 81 14.74 6.84 1.89
CA LYS A 81 15.80 7.71 1.38
C LYS A 81 15.33 9.15 1.14
N SER A 82 14.13 9.36 0.59
CA SER A 82 13.58 10.70 0.37
C SER A 82 13.40 11.52 1.65
N TYR A 83 13.20 10.82 2.78
CA TYR A 83 13.06 11.47 4.08
C TYR A 83 14.40 11.67 4.80
N LEU A 84 15.51 11.10 4.31
CA LEU A 84 16.82 11.17 4.96
C LEU A 84 17.26 12.61 5.26
N HIS A 85 16.93 13.54 4.37
CA HIS A 85 17.33 14.94 4.47
C HIS A 85 16.40 15.82 5.33
N HIS A 86 15.22 15.33 5.72
CA HIS A 86 14.24 16.12 6.47
C HIS A 86 13.84 15.41 7.78
N LYS A 87 14.29 15.99 8.90
CA LYS A 87 14.00 15.68 10.32
C LYS A 87 14.16 14.21 10.77
N TYR A 88 15.19 13.98 11.58
CA TYR A 88 15.53 12.70 12.21
C TYR A 88 14.57 12.26 13.33
N ALA A 89 13.88 13.19 13.98
CA ALA A 89 13.08 12.91 15.19
C ALA A 89 11.79 12.11 14.92
N ASP A 90 11.15 12.31 13.76
CA ASP A 90 9.86 11.66 13.45
C ASP A 90 10.01 10.21 12.96
N ARG A 91 11.25 9.74 12.74
CA ARG A 91 11.52 8.37 12.24
C ARG A 91 11.41 7.27 13.29
N MET A 92 11.35 7.64 14.58
CA MET A 92 11.15 6.68 15.67
C MET A 92 9.72 6.16 15.78
N TYR A 93 8.77 6.71 15.03
CA TYR A 93 7.34 6.38 15.19
C TYR A 93 6.80 5.31 14.24
N PHE A 94 7.64 4.61 13.47
CA PHE A 94 7.21 3.35 12.86
C PHE A 94 7.38 2.24 13.91
N PRO A 95 6.29 1.72 14.51
CA PRO A 95 6.38 0.71 15.57
C PRO A 95 6.86 -0.66 15.05
N SER A 96 7.06 -0.80 13.74
CA SER A 96 7.53 -2.05 13.14
C SER A 96 9.05 -2.15 13.22
N ALA A 97 9.54 -3.14 13.98
CA ALA A 97 10.96 -3.47 14.08
C ALA A 97 11.60 -3.73 12.72
N LEU A 98 10.85 -4.31 11.77
CA LEU A 98 11.32 -4.54 10.40
C LEU A 98 11.59 -3.23 9.66
N ILE A 99 10.69 -2.26 9.76
CA ILE A 99 10.86 -0.94 9.13
C ILE A 99 12.05 -0.20 9.76
N GLN A 100 12.22 -0.30 11.08
CA GLN A 100 13.37 0.28 11.77
C GLN A 100 14.70 -0.37 11.32
N TYR A 101 14.73 -1.70 11.19
CA TYR A 101 15.90 -2.42 10.67
C TYR A 101 16.24 -2.01 9.24
N ILE A 102 15.24 -1.92 8.34
CA ILE A 102 15.43 -1.46 6.96
C ILE A 102 15.98 -0.04 6.95
N ALA A 103 15.43 0.86 7.75
CA ALA A 103 15.92 2.23 7.86
C ALA A 103 17.37 2.30 8.36
N TRP A 104 17.74 1.51 9.38
CA TRP A 104 19.12 1.40 9.86
C TRP A 104 20.06 0.88 8.76
N LYS A 105 19.69 -0.20 8.05
CA LYS A 105 20.50 -0.77 6.97
C LYS A 105 20.77 0.25 5.86
N ILE A 106 19.75 1.01 5.48
CA ILE A 106 19.86 2.08 4.48
C ILE A 106 20.78 3.20 4.97
N ASN A 107 20.67 3.62 6.23
CA ASN A 107 21.54 4.64 6.80
C ASN A 107 23.00 4.21 6.79
N LYS A 108 23.29 2.94 7.15
CA LYS A 108 24.65 2.40 7.14
C LYS A 108 25.26 2.40 5.73
N GLN A 109 24.49 1.98 4.72
CA GLN A 109 24.95 2.01 3.32
C GLN A 109 25.27 3.41 2.79
N ASN A 110 24.58 4.45 3.27
CA ASN A 110 24.84 5.83 2.85
C ASN A 110 26.01 6.49 3.60
N ASN A 111 26.37 5.97 4.79
CA ASN A 111 27.41 6.54 5.64
C ASN A 111 28.81 5.91 5.44
N GLY A 112 28.97 4.98 4.50
CA GLY A 112 30.28 4.49 4.07
C GLY A 112 31.08 3.74 5.14
N GLU A 113 30.46 2.76 5.80
CA GLU A 113 31.14 1.68 6.55
C GLU A 113 30.69 0.29 6.10
#